data_AF-A0A7C9DE74-F1
#
_entry.id   AF-A0A7C9DE74-F1
#
_cell.length_a   1.000
_cell.length_b   1.000
_cell.length_c   1.000
_cell.angle_alpha   90.00
_cell.angle_beta   90.00
_cell.angle_gamma   90.00
#
_symmetry.space_group_name_H-M   'P 1'
#
loop_
_entity.id
_entity.type
_entity.pdbx_description
1 polymer ?
#
loop_
_entity_poly.entity_id
_entity_poly.type
_entity_poly.pdbx_seq_one_letter_code
_entity_poly.pdbx_strand_id
1 'polypeptide(L)'
;SLSQRQWYFRSRLIGVKVRSLLTAAIYRKQLKLSNAARMMHSGGEIMNYVTVDAYRIGEFPFWFHQTWTTSLQLCIALAILVHSVGLATFASLAVIILTVLCNTPLAKLQHKFQSKLMAAQDERLKASSEALVNMKVLKLYAWETHFKDVIEELRK
;
A
#
# COMPACT_ATOMS: atom_id res chain seq x y z
N SER A 1 9.57 4.80 22.79
CA SER A 1 9.88 4.24 24.13
C SER A 1 10.08 2.72 24.05
N LEU A 2 10.59 2.08 25.11
CA LEU A 2 10.67 0.60 25.20
C LEU A 2 9.29 -0.06 25.07
N SER A 3 8.27 0.51 25.73
CA SER A 3 6.88 0.04 25.67
C SER A 3 6.32 0.03 24.25
N GLN A 4 6.60 1.08 23.47
CA GLN A 4 6.16 1.17 22.07
C GLN A 4 6.81 0.08 21.21
N ARG A 5 8.12 -0.18 21.37
CA ARG A 5 8.81 -1.25 20.65
C ARG A 5 8.26 -2.64 21.01
N GLN A 6 7.98 -2.87 22.29
CA GLN A 6 7.35 -4.11 22.75
C GLN A 6 5.95 -4.29 22.16
N TRP A 7 5.14 -3.22 22.13
CA TRP A 7 3.83 -3.25 21.51
C TRP A 7 3.90 -3.60 20.01
N TYR A 8 4.77 -2.93 19.23
CA TYR A 8 4.97 -3.25 17.81
C TYR A 8 5.37 -4.70 17.61
N PHE A 9 6.33 -5.19 18.40
CA PHE A 9 6.82 -6.56 18.30
C PHE A 9 5.70 -7.58 18.59
N ARG A 10 4.94 -7.40 19.67
CA ARG A 10 3.85 -8.31 20.06
C ARG A 10 2.72 -8.31 19.03
N SER A 11 2.27 -7.14 18.59
CA SER A 11 1.22 -7.01 17.57
C SER A 11 1.65 -7.65 16.25
N ARG A 12 2.90 -7.44 15.81
CA ARG A 12 3.42 -8.07 14.59
C ARG A 12 3.56 -9.58 14.72
N LEU A 13 3.99 -10.06 15.89
CA LEU A 13 4.10 -11.50 16.16
C LEU A 13 2.74 -12.19 16.10
N ILE A 14 1.69 -11.57 16.64
CA ILE A 14 0.32 -12.07 16.52
C ILE A 14 -0.08 -12.13 15.04
N GLY A 15 0.17 -11.08 14.27
CA GLY A 15 -0.15 -11.04 12.85
C GLY A 15 0.51 -12.15 12.04
N VAL A 16 1.80 -12.42 12.30
CA VAL A 16 2.51 -13.54 11.65
C VAL A 16 1.89 -14.89 12.02
N LYS A 17 1.56 -15.11 13.30
CA LYS A 17 0.90 -16.35 13.74
C LYS A 17 -0.46 -16.55 13.08
N VAL A 18 -1.28 -15.50 13.02
CA VAL A 18 -2.60 -15.52 12.36
C VAL A 18 -2.45 -15.89 10.88
N ARG A 19 -1.53 -15.24 10.17
CA ARG A 19 -1.26 -15.54 8.76
C ARG A 19 -0.84 -17.00 8.56
N SER A 20 0.11 -17.49 9.37
CA SER A 20 0.57 -18.88 9.29
C SER A 20 -0.56 -19.89 9.55
N LEU A 21 -1.43 -19.63 10.53
CA LEU A 21 -2.58 -20.48 10.83
C LEU A 21 -3.59 -20.49 9.67
N LEU A 22 -3.90 -19.32 9.10
CA LEU A 22 -4.80 -19.20 7.95
C LEU A 22 -4.25 -19.92 6.72
N THR A 23 -2.97 -19.71 6.39
CA THR A 23 -2.32 -20.43 5.28
C THR A 23 -2.39 -21.95 5.46
N ALA A 24 -2.10 -22.44 6.67
CA ALA A 24 -2.20 -23.87 6.97
C ALA A 24 -3.66 -24.39 6.87
N ALA A 25 -4.63 -23.62 7.32
CA ALA A 25 -6.05 -23.97 7.23
C ALA A 25 -6.54 -24.02 5.77
N ILE A 26 -6.15 -23.02 4.96
CA ILE A 26 -6.47 -22.96 3.52
C ILE A 26 -5.86 -24.16 2.80
N TYR A 27 -4.58 -24.46 3.04
CA TYR A 27 -3.91 -25.60 2.44
C TYR A 27 -4.61 -26.93 2.78
N ARG A 28 -4.95 -27.15 4.06
CA ARG A 28 -5.70 -28.34 4.50
C ARG A 28 -7.08 -28.43 3.83
N LYS A 29 -7.75 -27.30 3.62
CA LYS A 29 -9.07 -27.26 2.96
C LYS A 29 -8.95 -27.56 1.46
N GLN A 30 -7.92 -27.04 0.80
CA GLN A 30 -7.65 -27.26 -0.62
C GLN A 30 -7.45 -28.75 -0.94
N LEU A 31 -6.76 -29.50 -0.07
CA LEU A 31 -6.55 -30.95 -0.25
C LEU A 31 -7.85 -31.77 -0.18
N LYS A 32 -8.91 -31.23 0.44
CA LYS A 32 -10.22 -31.90 0.62
C LYS A 32 -11.32 -31.27 -0.25
N LEU A 33 -10.96 -30.42 -1.21
CA LEU A 33 -11.93 -29.68 -2.03
C LEU A 33 -12.56 -30.60 -3.08
N SER A 34 -13.89 -30.58 -3.17
CA SER A 34 -14.64 -31.29 -4.22
C SER A 34 -14.35 -30.68 -5.60
N ASN A 35 -14.61 -31.44 -6.67
CA ASN A 35 -14.41 -30.97 -8.05
C ASN A 35 -15.30 -29.76 -8.38
N ALA A 36 -16.57 -29.77 -7.94
CA ALA A 36 -17.48 -28.64 -8.11
C ALA A 36 -16.96 -27.36 -7.43
N ALA A 37 -16.48 -27.46 -6.19
CA ALA A 37 -15.90 -26.31 -5.49
C ALA A 37 -14.60 -25.81 -6.12
N ARG A 38 -13.82 -26.70 -6.77
CA ARG A 38 -12.59 -26.35 -7.49
C ARG A 38 -12.85 -25.61 -8.79
N MET A 39 -14.02 -25.82 -9.40
CA MET A 39 -14.47 -25.02 -10.54
C MET A 39 -14.95 -23.63 -10.11
N MET A 40 -15.49 -23.49 -8.89
CA MET A 40 -15.92 -22.21 -8.34
C MET A 40 -14.77 -21.36 -7.79
N HIS A 41 -13.75 -22.00 -7.22
CA HIS A 41 -12.55 -21.34 -6.70
C HIS A 41 -11.33 -21.82 -7.45
N SER A 42 -10.88 -21.00 -8.40
CA SER A 42 -9.70 -21.25 -9.19
C SER A 42 -8.43 -21.32 -8.33
N GLY A 43 -7.38 -21.96 -8.85
CA GLY A 43 -6.07 -21.98 -8.17
C GLY A 43 -5.51 -20.58 -7.90
N GLY A 44 -5.83 -19.61 -8.78
CA GLY A 44 -5.46 -18.21 -8.61
C GLY A 44 -6.18 -17.55 -7.43
N GLU A 45 -7.48 -17.79 -7.26
CA GLU A 45 -8.24 -17.27 -6.12
C GLU A 45 -7.78 -17.88 -4.80
N ILE A 46 -7.51 -19.18 -4.78
CA ILE A 46 -6.95 -19.84 -3.58
C ILE A 46 -5.58 -19.26 -3.22
N MET A 47 -4.73 -18.99 -4.22
CA MET A 47 -3.47 -18.30 -4.01
C MET A 47 -3.69 -16.89 -3.43
N ASN A 48 -4.67 -16.15 -3.94
CA ASN A 48 -5.02 -14.82 -3.42
C ASN A 48 -5.48 -14.88 -1.96
N TYR A 49 -6.24 -15.89 -1.54
CA TYR A 49 -6.61 -16.08 -0.13
C TYR A 49 -5.37 -16.21 0.77
N VAL A 50 -4.33 -16.91 0.30
CA VAL A 50 -3.08 -17.12 1.05
C VAL A 50 -2.19 -15.88 1.05
N THR A 51 -2.04 -15.20 -0.09
CA THR A 51 -1.06 -14.12 -0.24
C THR A 51 -1.62 -12.76 0.16
N VAL A 52 -2.89 -12.49 -0.13
CA VAL A 52 -3.53 -11.19 0.10
C VAL A 52 -4.42 -11.21 1.33
N ASP A 53 -5.38 -12.12 1.40
CA ASP A 53 -6.39 -12.06 2.46
C ASP A 53 -5.82 -12.48 3.82
N ALA A 54 -5.05 -13.57 3.88
CA ALA A 54 -4.37 -13.97 5.11
C ALA A 54 -3.35 -12.91 5.59
N TYR A 55 -2.74 -12.15 4.68
CA TYR A 55 -1.90 -11.01 5.04
C TYR A 55 -2.72 -9.88 5.66
N ARG A 56 -3.81 -9.45 5.00
CA ARG A 56 -4.69 -8.39 5.52
C ARG A 56 -5.25 -8.73 6.89
N ILE A 57 -5.70 -9.96 7.09
CA ILE A 57 -6.21 -10.42 8.39
C ILE A 57 -5.08 -10.45 9.43
N GLY A 58 -3.86 -10.82 9.05
CA GLY A 58 -2.68 -10.74 9.93
C GLY A 58 -2.34 -9.31 10.35
N GLU A 59 -2.57 -8.30 9.51
CA GLU A 59 -2.33 -6.89 9.84
C GLU A 59 -3.44 -6.26 10.68
N PHE A 60 -4.65 -6.85 10.66
CA PHE A 60 -5.82 -6.31 11.35
C PHE A 60 -5.58 -5.98 12.84
N PRO A 61 -4.94 -6.85 13.67
CA PRO A 61 -4.72 -6.54 15.09
C PRO A 61 -3.92 -5.25 15.31
N PHE A 62 -2.90 -5.01 14.47
CA PHE A 62 -2.10 -3.79 14.55
C PHE A 62 -2.96 -2.55 14.28
N TRP A 63 -3.67 -2.56 13.16
CA TRP A 63 -4.52 -1.44 12.75
C TRP A 63 -5.66 -1.19 13.73
N PHE A 64 -6.30 -2.26 14.20
CA PHE A 64 -7.34 -2.17 15.22
C PHE A 64 -6.83 -1.42 16.45
N HIS A 65 -5.68 -1.83 17.01
CA HIS A 65 -5.10 -1.15 18.17
C HIS A 65 -4.67 0.28 17.85
N GLN A 66 -4.10 0.53 16.68
CA GLN A 66 -3.70 1.88 16.27
C GLN A 66 -4.91 2.82 16.16
N THR A 67 -6.05 2.36 15.63
CA THR A 67 -7.24 3.20 15.43
C THR A 67 -7.76 3.77 16.75
N TRP A 68 -8.08 2.92 17.73
CA TRP A 68 -8.68 3.42 18.98
C TRP A 68 -7.67 4.17 19.85
N THR A 69 -6.39 3.76 19.87
CA THR A 69 -5.36 4.47 20.65
C THR A 69 -5.11 5.86 20.08
N THR A 70 -5.10 6.01 18.76
CA THR A 70 -4.95 7.32 18.11
C THR A 70 -6.14 8.22 18.42
N SER A 71 -7.38 7.69 18.36
CA SER A 71 -8.59 8.45 18.73
C SER A 71 -8.53 8.92 20.18
N LEU A 72 -8.17 8.03 21.11
CA LEU A 72 -8.04 8.37 22.52
C LEU A 72 -6.94 9.43 22.75
N GLN A 73 -5.78 9.25 22.12
CA GLN A 73 -4.66 10.19 22.21
C GLN A 73 -5.06 11.58 21.70
N LEU A 74 -5.81 11.64 20.59
CA LEU A 74 -6.32 12.90 20.05
C LEU A 74 -7.29 13.58 21.01
N CYS A 75 -8.24 12.84 21.59
CA CYS A 75 -9.18 13.37 22.57
C CYS A 75 -8.46 13.94 23.80
N ILE A 76 -7.48 13.21 24.34
CA ILE A 76 -6.68 13.67 25.49
C ILE A 76 -5.87 14.92 25.13
N ALA A 77 -5.21 14.92 23.96
CA ALA A 77 -4.43 16.08 23.51
C ALA A 77 -5.31 17.33 23.35
N LEU A 78 -6.52 17.20 22.78
CA LEU A 78 -7.47 18.29 22.67
C LEU A 78 -7.97 18.78 24.04
N ALA A 79 -8.27 17.87 24.97
CA ALA A 79 -8.70 18.23 26.32
C ALA A 79 -7.61 19.03 27.06
N ILE A 80 -6.35 18.57 26.99
CA ILE A 80 -5.20 19.29 27.55
C ILE A 80 -5.05 20.66 26.88
N LEU A 81 -5.16 20.73 25.56
CA LEU A 81 -5.00 21.99 24.82
C LEU A 81 -6.06 23.03 25.21
N VAL A 82 -7.32 22.61 25.32
CA VAL A 82 -8.42 23.48 25.76
C VAL A 82 -8.21 23.95 27.19
N HIS A 83 -7.77 23.05 28.08
CA HIS A 83 -7.52 23.39 29.48
C HIS A 83 -6.35 24.36 29.65
N SER A 84 -5.24 24.12 28.94
CA SER A 84 -4.00 24.90 29.10
C SER A 84 -4.03 26.25 28.39
N VAL A 85 -4.76 26.38 27.27
CA VAL A 85 -4.67 27.55 26.37
C VAL A 85 -5.98 28.36 26.31
N GLY A 86 -7.12 27.78 26.71
CA GLY A 86 -8.41 28.49 26.75
C GLY A 86 -8.86 28.98 25.37
N LEU A 87 -9.29 30.25 25.26
CA LEU A 87 -9.81 30.83 24.01
C LEU A 87 -8.77 30.88 22.87
N ALA A 88 -7.47 30.87 23.18
CA ALA A 88 -6.43 30.88 22.15
C ALA A 88 -6.36 29.57 21.34
N THR A 89 -6.99 28.47 21.80
CA THR A 89 -7.15 27.24 21.01
C THR A 89 -7.92 27.48 19.70
N PHE A 90 -8.91 28.39 19.69
CA PHE A 90 -9.66 28.73 18.48
C PHE A 90 -8.81 29.47 17.45
N ALA A 91 -7.89 30.33 17.89
CA ALA A 91 -6.93 30.99 17.00
C ALA A 91 -5.96 29.97 16.37
N SER A 92 -5.46 29.02 17.16
CA SER A 92 -4.61 27.93 16.63
C SER A 92 -5.38 27.05 15.63
N LEU A 93 -6.64 26.73 15.90
CA LEU A 93 -7.48 25.95 15.00
C LEU A 93 -7.72 26.68 13.67
N ALA A 94 -7.95 28.00 13.72
CA ALA A 94 -8.12 28.82 12.52
C ALA A 94 -6.86 28.82 11.64
N VAL A 95 -5.66 28.93 12.24
CA VAL A 95 -4.39 28.87 11.49
C VAL A 95 -4.17 27.50 10.84
N ILE A 96 -4.51 26.40 11.54
CA ILE A 96 -4.43 25.04 11.00
C ILE A 96 -5.37 24.90 9.80
N ILE A 97 -6.63 25.32 9.93
CA ILE A 97 -7.62 25.27 8.84
C ILE A 97 -7.11 26.06 7.64
N LEU A 98 -6.63 27.30 7.85
CA LEU A 98 -6.10 28.14 6.78
C LEU A 98 -4.92 27.47 6.08
N THR A 99 -4.01 26.88 6.84
CA THR A 99 -2.83 26.17 6.30
C THR A 99 -3.25 24.96 5.46
N VAL A 100 -4.25 24.20 5.88
CA VAL A 100 -4.79 23.07 5.09
C VAL A 100 -5.43 23.59 3.79
N LEU A 101 -6.22 24.66 3.85
CA LEU A 101 -6.85 25.26 2.67
C LEU A 101 -5.82 25.77 1.67
N CYS A 102 -4.76 26.43 2.13
CA CYS A 102 -3.67 26.90 1.28
C CYS A 102 -2.85 25.75 0.67
N ASN A 103 -2.63 24.65 1.41
CA ASN A 103 -1.87 23.50 0.90
C ASN A 103 -2.67 22.61 -0.06
N THR A 104 -4.00 22.58 0.04
CA THR A 104 -4.87 21.73 -0.79
C THR A 104 -4.67 21.94 -2.31
N PRO A 105 -4.66 23.16 -2.87
CA PRO A 105 -4.42 23.35 -4.31
C PRO A 105 -3.02 22.90 -4.73
N LEU A 106 -2.00 23.15 -3.90
CA LEU A 106 -0.64 22.72 -4.16
C LEU A 106 -0.54 21.18 -4.18
N ALA A 107 -1.17 20.51 -3.23
CA ALA A 107 -1.24 19.06 -3.18
C ALA A 107 -1.97 18.47 -4.40
N LYS A 108 -3.08 19.08 -4.85
CA LYS A 108 -3.79 18.68 -6.08
C LYS A 108 -2.90 18.83 -7.32
N LEU A 109 -2.14 19.92 -7.41
CA LEU A 109 -1.22 20.15 -8.53
C LEU A 109 -0.07 19.12 -8.53
N GLN A 110 0.53 18.88 -7.36
CA GLN A 110 1.56 17.85 -7.19
C GLN A 110 1.03 16.46 -7.57
N HIS A 111 -0.18 16.10 -7.12
CA HIS A 111 -0.81 14.83 -7.48
C HIS A 111 -1.03 14.70 -8.99
N LYS A 112 -1.45 15.77 -9.67
CA LYS A 112 -1.60 15.79 -11.13
C LYS A 112 -0.28 15.53 -11.85
N PHE A 113 0.81 16.18 -11.42
CA PHE A 113 2.13 15.95 -12.01
C PHE A 113 2.65 14.55 -11.72
N GLN A 114 2.49 14.06 -10.48
CA GLN A 114 2.88 12.70 -10.11
C GLN A 114 2.13 11.65 -10.92
N SER A 115 0.82 11.80 -11.12
CA SER A 115 0.04 10.88 -11.95
C SER A 115 0.52 10.83 -13.40
N LYS A 116 0.85 11.98 -13.99
CA LYS A 116 1.44 12.04 -15.35
C LYS A 116 2.82 11.38 -15.39
N LEU A 117 3.65 11.62 -14.38
CA LEU A 117 4.98 11.01 -14.26
C LEU A 117 4.88 9.49 -14.16
N MET A 118 3.98 8.97 -13.34
CA MET A 118 3.77 7.53 -13.19
C MET A 118 3.33 6.89 -14.50
N ALA A 119 2.39 7.50 -15.23
CA ALA A 119 1.96 6.99 -16.53
C ALA A 119 3.13 6.93 -17.54
N ALA A 120 3.97 7.98 -17.61
CA ALA A 120 5.14 7.98 -18.47
C ALA A 120 6.18 6.93 -18.05
N GLN A 121 6.39 6.74 -16.73
CA GLN A 121 7.26 5.71 -16.20
C GLN A 121 6.78 4.30 -16.54
N ASP A 122 5.48 4.04 -16.45
CA ASP A 122 4.87 2.75 -16.77
C ASP A 122 5.05 2.40 -18.25
N GLU A 123 4.78 3.34 -19.17
CA GLU A 123 5.01 3.12 -20.60
C GLU A 123 6.48 2.82 -20.90
N ARG A 124 7.41 3.57 -20.30
CA ARG A 124 8.85 3.32 -20.46
C ARG A 124 9.27 1.96 -19.91
N LEU A 125 8.76 1.58 -18.73
CA LEU A 125 9.05 0.29 -18.09
C LEU A 125 8.53 -0.87 -18.94
N LYS A 126 7.32 -0.73 -19.48
CA LYS A 126 6.71 -1.71 -20.38
C LYS A 126 7.55 -1.90 -21.65
N ALA A 127 7.88 -0.82 -22.36
CA ALA A 127 8.71 -0.89 -23.57
C ALA A 127 10.09 -1.52 -23.29
N SER A 128 10.72 -1.14 -22.17
CA SER A 128 12.01 -1.71 -21.76
C SER A 128 11.89 -3.20 -21.43
N SER A 129 10.84 -3.61 -20.73
CA SER A 129 10.58 -5.01 -20.37
C SER A 129 10.32 -5.87 -21.60
N GLU A 130 9.50 -5.39 -22.54
CA GLU A 130 9.21 -6.09 -23.80
C GLU A 130 10.46 -6.31 -24.64
N ALA A 131 11.33 -5.29 -24.73
CA ALA A 131 12.62 -5.40 -25.43
C ALA A 131 13.56 -6.44 -24.78
N LEU A 132 13.63 -6.47 -23.44
CA LEU A 132 14.46 -7.43 -22.71
C LEU A 132 13.96 -8.87 -22.87
N VAL A 133 12.65 -9.08 -22.75
CA VAL A 133 12.03 -10.41 -22.92
C VAL A 133 12.24 -10.94 -24.34
N ASN A 134 12.23 -10.07 -25.36
CA ASN A 134 12.36 -10.45 -26.77
C ASN A 134 13.75 -10.19 -27.37
N MET A 135 14.78 -10.02 -26.54
CA MET A 135 16.13 -9.59 -26.97
C MET A 135 16.73 -10.46 -28.09
N LYS A 136 16.48 -11.77 -28.08
CA LYS A 136 16.98 -12.68 -29.13
C LYS A 136 16.42 -12.35 -30.51
N VAL A 137 15.14 -11.97 -30.59
CA VAL A 137 14.48 -11.59 -31.84
C VAL A 137 15.02 -10.24 -32.30
N LEU A 138 15.15 -9.26 -31.40
CA LEU A 138 15.68 -7.95 -31.73
C LEU A 138 17.09 -8.04 -32.36
N LYS A 139 17.99 -8.85 -31.78
CA LYS A 139 19.34 -9.09 -32.33
C LYS A 139 19.34 -9.81 -33.67
N LEU A 140 18.40 -10.74 -33.89
CA LEU A 140 18.29 -11.47 -35.15
C LEU A 140 17.97 -10.53 -36.33
N TYR A 141 17.17 -9.49 -36.07
CA TYR A 141 16.75 -8.50 -37.06
C TYR A 141 17.54 -7.18 -37.01
N ALA A 142 18.57 -7.08 -36.17
CA ALA A 142 19.34 -5.86 -35.93
C ALA A 142 18.47 -4.64 -35.54
N TRP A 143 17.41 -4.87 -34.74
CA TRP A 143 16.44 -3.85 -34.30
C TRP A 143 16.79 -3.17 -32.96
N GLU A 144 17.94 -3.50 -32.36
CA GLU A 144 18.34 -2.96 -31.06
C GLU A 144 18.40 -1.43 -31.03
N THR A 145 18.92 -0.80 -32.08
CA THR A 145 19.04 0.66 -32.15
C THR A 145 17.67 1.33 -32.26
N HIS A 146 16.79 0.77 -33.10
CA HIS A 146 15.42 1.28 -33.24
C HIS A 146 14.65 1.24 -31.91
N PHE A 147 14.71 0.11 -31.18
CA PHE A 147 14.04 -0.01 -29.88
C PHE A 147 14.67 0.88 -28.81
N LYS A 148 15.99 1.08 -28.86
CA LYS A 148 16.68 2.02 -27.98
C LYS A 148 16.16 3.45 -28.20
N ASP A 149 16.03 3.87 -29.45
CA ASP A 149 15.57 5.23 -29.79
C ASP A 149 14.12 5.45 -29.32
N VAL A 150 13.24 4.46 -29.49
CA VAL A 150 11.86 4.50 -28.96
C VAL A 150 11.84 4.68 -27.43
N ILE A 151 12.71 3.97 -26.69
CA ILE A 151 12.80 4.10 -25.23
C ILE A 151 13.37 5.47 -24.82
N GLU A 152 14.33 6.01 -25.58
CA GLU A 152 14.89 7.34 -25.35
C GLU A 152 13.87 8.46 -25.63
N GLU A 153 12.97 8.26 -26.59
CA GLU A 153 11.87 9.18 -26.84
C GLU A 153 10.88 9.23 -25.68
N LEU A 154 10.50 8.06 -25.13
CA LEU A 154 9.64 7.95 -23.94
C LEU A 154 10.25 8.56 -22.65
N ARG A 155 11.54 8.90 -22.66
CA ARG A 155 12.22 9.54 -21.52
C ARG A 155 12.06 11.06 -21.50
N LYS A 156 11.80 11.69 -22.65
CA LYS A 156 11.68 13.16 -22.79
C LYS A 156 10.33 13.65 -22.26
#